data_AF-A0A2G9PKI8-F1
#
_entry.id   AF-A0A2G9PKI8-F1
#
_cell.length_a   1.000
_cell.length_b   1.000
_cell.length_c   1.000
_cell.angle_alpha   90.00
_cell.angle_beta   90.00
_cell.angle_gamma   90.00
#
_symmetry.space_group_name_H-M   'P 1'
#
loop_
_entity.id
_entity.type
_entity.pdbx_description
1 polymer ?
#
loop_
_entity_poly.entity_id
_entity_poly.type
_entity_poly.pdbx_seq_one_letter_code
_entity_poly.pdbx_strand_id
1 'polypeptide(L)'
;MIRETRRKYAGLVTREKAEQLAYGARYAVKKVFAPKKFANGVFQRTVLEENGKEKTLVLWNDETRFAGKALRAGTVVGLKNFYEKNGELHSTKNLQVSVIREAEPLPLLDGEPQNFSAFVTEKSGGEPFKLVVAGKTRATVNCWDSNLEVAEKSGVGERVCFEGARWSEGEANAGWDCLVYPCQGPAAGPGEIKKEGVCEGRITALYEARQTKAKGVLALIGAINGERTAFFGADAETILDADCDLPPETILELKRRYIKGKTIVFVAHRAGNGLTCKQLLKIS
;
A
#
# COMPACT_ATOMS: atom_id res chain seq x y z
N MET A 1 -3.07 -16.54 -49.61
CA MET A 1 -4.03 -15.44 -49.37
C MET A 1 -4.22 -15.06 -47.90
N ILE A 2 -4.56 -15.97 -46.97
CA ILE A 2 -4.80 -15.59 -45.54
C ILE A 2 -3.53 -15.12 -44.78
N ARG A 3 -2.34 -15.59 -45.19
CA ARG A 3 -1.06 -15.18 -44.57
C ARG A 3 -0.59 -13.78 -44.95
N GLU A 4 -1.01 -13.24 -46.10
CA GLU A 4 -0.64 -11.88 -46.52
C GLU A 4 -1.50 -10.80 -45.86
N THR A 5 -2.77 -11.12 -45.56
CA THR A 5 -3.65 -10.17 -44.87
C THR A 5 -3.20 -9.89 -43.44
N ARG A 6 -2.67 -10.89 -42.70
CA ARG A 6 -2.16 -10.66 -41.32
C ARG A 6 -0.88 -9.82 -41.27
N ARG A 7 -0.03 -9.86 -42.30
CA ARG A 7 1.20 -9.04 -42.35
C ARG A 7 0.90 -7.55 -42.62
N LYS A 8 -0.20 -7.25 -43.30
CA LYS A 8 -0.61 -5.86 -43.63
C LYS A 8 -1.20 -5.08 -42.45
N TYR A 9 -1.67 -5.76 -41.39
CA TYR A 9 -2.26 -5.13 -40.20
C TYR A 9 -1.38 -5.23 -38.93
N ALA A 10 -0.22 -5.90 -39.00
CA ALA A 10 0.68 -6.06 -37.86
C ALA A 10 1.60 -4.84 -37.62
N GLY A 11 1.73 -3.94 -38.59
CA GLY A 11 2.42 -2.66 -38.44
C GLY A 11 1.40 -1.54 -38.31
N LEU A 12 1.53 -0.70 -37.28
CA LEU A 12 0.76 0.53 -37.00
C LEU A 12 -0.42 0.42 -36.03
N VAL A 13 -0.39 -0.48 -35.06
CA VAL A 13 -0.93 -0.06 -33.75
C VAL A 13 0.20 0.72 -33.10
N THR A 14 0.15 2.05 -33.19
CA THR A 14 1.07 2.91 -32.44
C THR A 14 0.97 2.53 -30.96
N ARG A 15 2.07 2.64 -30.22
CA ARG A 15 2.11 2.37 -28.78
C ARG A 15 0.94 3.05 -28.05
N GLU A 16 0.61 4.26 -28.46
CA GLU A 16 -0.51 5.05 -27.97
C GLU A 16 -1.89 4.39 -28.20
N LYS A 17 -2.15 3.83 -29.38
CA LYS A 17 -3.41 3.13 -29.69
C LYS A 17 -3.52 1.80 -28.95
N ALA A 18 -2.41 1.11 -28.72
CA ALA A 18 -2.35 -0.08 -27.87
C ALA A 18 -2.62 0.27 -26.40
N GLU A 19 -2.02 1.35 -25.89
CA GLU A 19 -2.25 1.85 -24.54
C GLU A 19 -3.71 2.33 -24.34
N GLN A 20 -4.30 2.99 -25.33
CA GLN A 20 -5.71 3.41 -25.28
C GLN A 20 -6.67 2.22 -25.27
N LEU A 21 -6.39 1.17 -26.05
CA LEU A 21 -7.15 -0.09 -26.01
C LEU A 21 -6.99 -0.81 -24.66
N ALA A 22 -5.78 -0.79 -24.09
CA ALA A 22 -5.47 -1.43 -22.83
C ALA A 22 -6.09 -0.71 -21.62
N TYR A 23 -6.03 0.62 -21.56
CA TYR A 23 -6.36 1.40 -20.36
C TYR A 23 -7.53 2.37 -20.50
N GLY A 24 -8.00 2.64 -21.71
CA GLY A 24 -9.06 3.62 -21.96
C GLY A 24 -8.55 5.06 -22.03
N ALA A 25 -9.42 6.02 -21.70
CA ALA A 25 -9.07 7.44 -21.66
C ALA A 25 -8.25 7.75 -20.39
N ARG A 26 -7.18 8.53 -20.54
CA ARG A 26 -6.19 8.77 -19.48
C ARG A 26 -6.47 10.10 -18.79
N TYR A 27 -6.45 10.09 -17.47
CA TYR A 27 -6.74 11.26 -16.65
C TYR A 27 -5.75 11.36 -15.50
N ALA A 28 -5.26 12.57 -15.22
CA ALA A 28 -4.58 12.87 -13.96
C ALA A 28 -5.63 13.26 -12.91
N VAL A 29 -5.60 12.63 -11.75
CA VAL A 29 -6.53 12.94 -10.66
C VAL A 29 -6.02 14.17 -9.91
N LYS A 30 -6.77 15.26 -9.93
CA LYS A 30 -6.40 16.51 -9.25
C LYS A 30 -6.93 16.57 -7.84
N LYS A 31 -8.20 16.20 -7.65
CA LYS A 31 -8.90 16.30 -6.37
C LYS A 31 -9.98 15.24 -6.26
N VAL A 32 -10.12 14.64 -5.09
CA VAL A 32 -11.16 13.66 -4.78
C VAL A 32 -11.98 14.23 -3.64
N PHE A 33 -13.29 14.36 -3.83
CA PHE A 33 -14.18 14.82 -2.77
C PHE A 33 -14.70 13.64 -1.96
N ALA A 34 -15.00 13.89 -0.68
CA ALA A 34 -15.62 12.89 0.18
C ALA A 34 -17.01 12.48 -0.39
N PRO A 35 -17.38 11.19 -0.32
CA PRO A 35 -18.70 10.74 -0.71
C PRO A 35 -19.81 11.40 0.13
N LYS A 36 -20.90 11.81 -0.53
CA LYS A 36 -22.11 12.37 0.10
C LYS A 36 -23.27 11.40 -0.03
N LYS A 37 -24.05 11.24 1.04
CA LYS A 37 -25.28 10.44 1.03
C LYS A 37 -26.47 11.29 0.60
N PHE A 38 -27.31 10.73 -0.26
CA PHE A 38 -28.58 11.28 -0.72
C PHE A 38 -29.68 10.22 -0.55
N ALA A 39 -30.95 10.64 -0.64
CA ALA A 39 -32.09 9.73 -0.54
C ALA A 39 -32.01 8.53 -1.50
N ASN A 40 -31.40 8.74 -2.68
CA ASN A 40 -31.34 7.74 -3.75
C ASN A 40 -29.95 7.07 -3.90
N GLY A 41 -29.02 7.28 -2.94
CA GLY A 41 -27.71 6.64 -3.02
C GLY A 41 -26.54 7.42 -2.44
N VAL A 42 -25.34 6.92 -2.72
CA VAL A 42 -24.07 7.58 -2.38
C VAL A 42 -23.49 8.22 -3.64
N PHE A 43 -22.92 9.40 -3.51
CA PHE A 43 -22.42 10.22 -4.61
C PHE A 43 -21.00 10.68 -4.31
N GLN A 44 -20.10 10.60 -5.29
CA GLN A 44 -18.74 11.11 -5.15
C GLN A 44 -18.31 11.86 -6.41
N ARG A 45 -17.63 12.99 -6.22
CA ARG A 45 -17.01 13.78 -7.30
C ARG A 45 -15.51 13.65 -7.26
N THR A 46 -14.90 13.59 -8.43
CA THR A 46 -13.45 13.64 -8.61
C THR A 46 -13.11 14.61 -9.74
N VAL A 47 -12.17 15.52 -9.51
CA VAL A 47 -11.61 16.41 -10.55
C VAL A 47 -10.48 15.67 -11.24
N LEU A 48 -10.60 15.56 -12.55
CA LEU A 48 -9.66 14.94 -13.46
C LEU A 48 -9.07 15.99 -14.40
N GLU A 49 -7.85 15.78 -14.87
CA GLU A 49 -7.21 16.61 -15.88
C GLU A 49 -6.84 15.74 -17.09
N GLU A 50 -7.25 16.19 -18.28
CA GLU A 50 -6.92 15.59 -19.57
C GLU A 50 -6.40 16.70 -20.48
N ASN A 51 -5.14 16.59 -20.92
CA ASN A 51 -4.49 17.58 -21.79
C ASN A 51 -4.59 19.02 -21.26
N GLY A 52 -4.42 19.21 -19.95
CA GLY A 52 -4.49 20.51 -19.27
C GLY A 52 -5.90 21.06 -19.07
N LYS A 53 -6.95 20.31 -19.43
CA LYS A 53 -8.35 20.68 -19.19
C LYS A 53 -8.95 19.85 -18.08
N GLU A 54 -9.66 20.51 -17.17
CA GLU A 54 -10.34 19.82 -16.07
C GLU A 54 -11.68 19.22 -16.53
N LYS A 55 -11.97 18.02 -16.04
CA LYS A 55 -13.26 17.33 -16.15
C LYS A 55 -13.69 16.83 -14.77
N THR A 56 -14.99 16.79 -14.52
CA THR A 56 -15.53 16.17 -13.31
C THR A 56 -15.95 14.74 -13.60
N LEU A 57 -15.43 13.77 -12.85
CA LEU A 57 -15.96 12.41 -12.79
C LEU A 57 -16.95 12.29 -11.63
N VAL A 58 -18.15 11.83 -11.97
CA VAL A 58 -19.27 11.60 -11.07
C VAL A 58 -19.45 10.09 -10.89
N LEU A 59 -19.35 9.64 -9.65
CA LEU A 59 -19.50 8.25 -9.24
C LEU A 59 -20.76 8.10 -8.39
N TRP A 60 -21.48 6.98 -8.56
CA TRP A 60 -22.66 6.65 -7.78
C TRP A 60 -22.54 5.30 -7.08
N ASN A 61 -23.19 5.17 -5.92
CA ASN A 61 -23.39 3.93 -5.19
C ASN A 61 -22.12 3.06 -5.04
N ASP A 62 -22.12 1.87 -5.62
CA ASP A 62 -21.02 0.91 -5.48
C ASP A 62 -19.72 1.42 -6.14
N GLU A 63 -19.84 2.27 -7.16
CA GLU A 63 -18.66 2.84 -7.83
C GLU A 63 -17.91 3.82 -6.91
N THR A 64 -18.58 4.48 -5.97
CA THR A 64 -17.89 5.36 -5.00
C THR A 64 -16.97 4.56 -4.08
N ARG A 65 -17.30 3.29 -3.79
CA ARG A 65 -16.47 2.43 -2.94
C ARG A 65 -15.28 1.84 -3.70
N PHE A 66 -15.51 1.39 -4.93
CA PHE A 66 -14.46 0.73 -5.73
C PHE A 66 -13.49 1.75 -6.33
N ALA A 67 -14.02 2.74 -7.07
CA ALA A 67 -13.17 3.74 -7.71
C ALA A 67 -12.55 4.70 -6.69
N GLY A 68 -13.22 4.98 -5.57
CA GLY A 68 -12.69 5.83 -4.49
C GLY A 68 -11.36 5.33 -3.92
N LYS A 69 -11.09 4.02 -3.93
CA LYS A 69 -9.79 3.47 -3.46
C LYS A 69 -8.64 3.75 -4.44
N ALA A 70 -8.93 3.71 -5.73
CA ALA A 70 -7.96 3.89 -6.82
C ALA A 70 -7.75 5.37 -7.18
N LEU A 71 -8.77 6.21 -7.00
CA LEU A 71 -8.71 7.64 -7.28
C LEU A 71 -8.08 8.36 -6.08
N ARG A 72 -6.84 8.81 -6.26
CA ARG A 72 -6.12 9.66 -5.30
C ARG A 72 -5.50 10.84 -6.02
N ALA A 73 -5.54 12.02 -5.43
CA ALA A 73 -4.89 13.19 -6.00
C ALA A 73 -3.41 12.88 -6.36
N GLY A 74 -2.97 13.27 -7.55
CA GLY A 74 -1.65 12.97 -8.09
C GLY A 74 -1.53 11.66 -8.89
N THR A 75 -2.50 10.74 -8.80
CA THR A 75 -2.50 9.51 -9.60
C THR A 75 -2.84 9.79 -11.06
N VAL A 76 -2.38 8.94 -11.98
CA VAL A 76 -2.85 8.88 -13.36
C VAL A 76 -3.63 7.60 -13.55
N VAL A 77 -4.87 7.72 -13.98
CA VAL A 77 -5.80 6.60 -14.15
C VAL A 77 -6.26 6.47 -15.60
N GLY A 78 -6.58 5.24 -15.99
CA GLY A 78 -7.30 4.91 -17.21
C GLY A 78 -8.75 4.61 -16.90
N LEU A 79 -9.68 5.24 -17.62
CA LEU A 79 -11.12 5.03 -17.47
C LEU A 79 -11.71 4.39 -18.72
N LYS A 80 -12.56 3.38 -18.52
CA LYS A 80 -13.42 2.79 -19.56
C LYS A 80 -14.86 2.67 -19.09
N ASN A 81 -15.80 2.62 -20.04
CA ASN A 81 -17.24 2.47 -19.79
C ASN A 81 -17.80 3.59 -18.91
N PHE A 82 -17.55 4.83 -19.31
CA PHE A 82 -18.22 6.02 -18.80
C PHE A 82 -18.97 6.70 -19.94
N TYR A 83 -19.85 7.64 -19.61
CA TYR A 83 -20.48 8.52 -20.61
C TYR A 83 -20.32 9.98 -20.21
N GLU A 84 -20.34 10.88 -21.18
CA GLU A 84 -20.30 12.32 -20.94
C GLU A 84 -21.71 12.89 -20.93
N LYS A 85 -22.04 13.70 -19.92
CA LYS A 85 -23.31 14.43 -19.81
C LYS A 85 -23.03 15.80 -19.21
N ASN A 86 -23.46 16.86 -19.89
CA ASN A 86 -23.26 18.25 -19.46
C ASN A 86 -21.78 18.60 -19.15
N GLY A 87 -20.83 18.03 -19.90
CA GLY A 87 -19.39 18.23 -19.68
C GLY A 87 -18.80 17.47 -18.48
N GLU A 88 -19.60 16.66 -17.78
CA GLU A 88 -19.16 15.77 -16.72
C GLU A 88 -19.09 14.32 -17.22
N LEU A 89 -18.12 13.57 -16.71
CA LEU A 89 -18.00 12.14 -16.93
C LEU A 89 -18.82 11.41 -15.87
N HIS A 90 -19.73 10.55 -16.27
CA HIS A 90 -20.57 9.77 -15.36
C HIS A 90 -20.19 8.29 -15.40
N SER A 91 -20.10 7.69 -14.20
CA SER A 91 -19.95 6.24 -14.07
C SER A 91 -21.11 5.50 -14.73
N THR A 92 -20.79 4.36 -15.34
CA THR A 92 -21.78 3.31 -15.61
C THR A 92 -21.58 2.19 -14.60
N LYS A 93 -22.54 1.25 -14.52
CA LYS A 93 -22.43 0.04 -13.70
C LYS A 93 -21.18 -0.81 -14.00
N ASN A 94 -20.55 -0.61 -15.16
CA ASN A 94 -19.39 -1.36 -15.63
C ASN A 94 -18.14 -0.47 -15.75
N LEU A 95 -18.08 0.67 -15.03
CA LEU A 95 -16.92 1.55 -15.01
C LEU A 95 -15.66 0.73 -14.64
N GLN A 96 -14.64 0.81 -15.49
CA GLN A 96 -13.33 0.24 -15.18
C GLN A 96 -12.35 1.37 -14.91
N VAL A 97 -11.64 1.27 -13.78
CA VAL A 97 -10.58 2.18 -13.40
C VAL A 97 -9.28 1.37 -13.30
N SER A 98 -8.26 1.78 -14.03
CA SER A 98 -6.92 1.20 -13.95
C SER A 98 -5.92 2.25 -13.50
N VAL A 99 -5.10 1.96 -12.49
CA VAL A 99 -4.02 2.86 -12.08
C VAL A 99 -2.87 2.70 -13.06
N ILE A 100 -2.56 3.77 -13.80
CA ILE A 100 -1.46 3.81 -14.77
C ILE A 100 -0.18 4.31 -14.08
N ARG A 101 -0.31 5.30 -13.20
CA ARG A 101 0.79 5.83 -12.39
C ARG A 101 0.25 6.18 -11.01
N GLU A 102 0.91 5.66 -9.98
CA GLU A 102 0.64 6.05 -8.60
C GLU A 102 1.02 7.51 -8.34
N ALA A 103 0.32 8.16 -7.40
CA ALA A 103 0.73 9.47 -6.95
C ALA A 103 2.13 9.38 -6.33
N GLU A 104 3.01 10.29 -6.75
CA GLU A 104 4.19 10.57 -5.95
C GLU A 104 3.71 11.05 -4.58
N PRO A 105 4.36 10.61 -3.49
CA PRO A 105 4.01 11.16 -2.19
C PRO A 105 4.25 12.66 -2.26
N LEU A 106 3.21 13.44 -2.00
CA LEU A 106 3.39 14.87 -1.84
C LEU A 106 4.39 15.10 -0.69
N PRO A 107 5.27 16.11 -0.79
CA PRO A 107 5.99 16.56 0.38
C PRO A 107 4.95 16.88 1.46
N LEU A 108 5.23 16.44 2.69
CA LEU A 108 4.35 16.67 3.82
C LEU A 108 4.29 18.19 4.05
N LEU A 109 3.19 18.82 3.66
CA LEU A 109 2.96 20.24 3.84
C LEU A 109 2.39 20.45 5.25
N ASP A 110 3.07 21.24 6.06
CA ASP A 110 2.58 21.63 7.39
C ASP A 110 1.23 22.35 7.27
N GLY A 111 0.32 22.03 8.19
CA GLY A 111 -1.00 22.66 8.34
C GLY A 111 -2.09 22.17 7.39
N GLU A 112 -1.74 21.64 6.22
CA GLU A 112 -2.73 21.17 5.23
C GLU A 112 -3.24 19.75 5.56
N PRO A 113 -4.55 19.49 5.43
CA PRO A 113 -5.11 18.16 5.58
C PRO A 113 -4.60 17.20 4.50
N GLN A 114 -4.14 16.02 4.91
CA GLN A 114 -3.59 15.01 4.02
C GLN A 114 -4.25 13.64 4.24
N ASN A 115 -4.37 12.91 3.13
CA ASN A 115 -4.91 11.55 3.15
C ASN A 115 -3.77 10.57 2.89
N PHE A 116 -3.56 9.61 3.79
CA PHE A 116 -2.53 8.60 3.61
C PHE A 116 -2.91 7.27 4.28
N SER A 117 -2.17 6.22 3.96
CA SER A 117 -2.31 4.91 4.60
C SER A 117 -0.93 4.42 4.99
N ALA A 118 -0.80 3.83 6.16
CA ALA A 118 0.47 3.34 6.66
C ALA A 118 0.26 2.13 7.59
N PHE A 119 1.31 1.34 7.79
CA PHE A 119 1.28 0.22 8.73
C PHE A 119 1.67 0.70 10.11
N VAL A 120 0.95 0.28 11.14
CA VAL A 120 1.32 0.54 12.52
C VAL A 120 2.59 -0.25 12.84
N THR A 121 3.66 0.44 13.23
CA THR A 121 4.91 -0.19 13.66
C THR A 121 5.06 -0.19 15.17
N GLU A 122 4.54 0.84 15.83
CA GLU A 122 4.55 0.98 17.29
C GLU A 122 3.29 1.73 17.73
N LYS A 123 2.90 1.55 18.99
CA LYS A 123 1.81 2.31 19.60
C LYS A 123 2.13 2.64 21.05
N SER A 124 1.72 3.83 21.50
CA SER A 124 1.80 4.23 22.90
C SER A 124 0.47 4.81 23.36
N GLY A 125 -0.01 4.34 24.50
CA GLY A 125 -1.25 4.83 25.11
C GLY A 125 -1.16 6.26 25.63
N GLY A 126 -2.30 6.80 26.03
CA GLY A 126 -2.47 8.18 26.49
C GLY A 126 -3.46 8.95 25.63
N GLU A 127 -3.66 10.21 25.97
CA GLU A 127 -4.43 11.17 25.18
C GLU A 127 -3.50 12.35 24.84
N PRO A 128 -3.03 12.48 23.59
CA PRO A 128 -3.42 11.67 22.43
C PRO A 128 -2.87 10.26 22.46
N PHE A 129 -3.59 9.34 21.80
CA PHE A 129 -3.06 8.02 21.53
C PHE A 129 -2.10 8.11 20.34
N LYS A 130 -0.87 7.62 20.50
CA LYS A 130 0.15 7.77 19.46
C LYS A 130 0.35 6.48 18.69
N LEU A 131 0.29 6.57 17.37
CA LEU A 131 0.69 5.52 16.45
C LEU A 131 2.00 5.93 15.78
N VAL A 132 3.03 5.09 15.86
CA VAL A 132 4.14 5.19 14.92
C VAL A 132 3.77 4.35 13.72
N VAL A 133 3.70 4.98 12.57
CA VAL A 133 3.29 4.34 11.32
C VAL A 133 4.40 4.41 10.29
N ALA A 134 4.48 3.40 9.43
CA ALA A 134 5.42 3.36 8.33
C ALA A 134 4.69 3.08 7.00
N GLY A 135 4.80 4.04 6.09
CA GLY A 135 4.39 3.91 4.69
C GLY A 135 5.63 4.06 3.80
N LYS A 136 5.66 5.13 3.00
CA LYS A 136 6.89 5.56 2.30
C LYS A 136 7.88 6.25 3.25
N THR A 137 7.36 6.85 4.32
CA THR A 137 8.11 7.45 5.42
C THR A 137 7.58 6.89 6.74
N ARG A 138 8.43 6.93 7.78
CA ARG A 138 8.03 6.65 9.15
C ARG A 138 7.56 7.96 9.80
N ALA A 139 6.48 7.90 10.56
CA ALA A 139 5.83 9.07 11.15
C ALA A 139 5.14 8.73 12.46
N THR A 140 5.06 9.70 13.35
CA THR A 140 4.17 9.64 14.53
C THR A 140 2.84 10.27 14.16
N VAL A 141 1.73 9.60 14.48
CA VAL A 141 0.38 10.11 14.33
C VAL A 141 -0.29 10.21 15.70
N ASN A 142 -0.61 11.43 16.12
CA ASN A 142 -1.37 11.71 17.33
C ASN A 142 -2.87 11.59 17.01
N CYS A 143 -3.52 10.58 17.56
CA CYS A 143 -4.95 10.35 17.40
C CYS A 143 -5.70 10.92 18.62
N TRP A 144 -6.71 11.74 18.36
CA TRP A 144 -7.52 12.39 19.38
C TRP A 144 -8.99 11.99 19.23
N ASP A 145 -9.81 12.32 20.22
CA ASP A 145 -11.27 12.24 20.16
C ASP A 145 -11.79 10.86 19.69
N SER A 146 -12.70 10.85 18.71
CA SER A 146 -13.29 9.64 18.12
C SER A 146 -12.27 8.73 17.42
N ASN A 147 -11.05 9.21 17.14
CA ASN A 147 -10.00 8.40 16.53
C ASN A 147 -9.20 7.58 17.56
N LEU A 148 -9.35 7.87 18.87
CA LEU A 148 -8.68 7.12 19.95
C LEU A 148 -9.04 5.63 19.90
N GLU A 149 -10.33 5.31 19.81
CA GLU A 149 -10.82 3.92 19.83
C GLU A 149 -10.23 3.09 18.67
N VAL A 150 -10.13 3.70 17.48
CA VAL A 150 -9.56 3.03 16.31
C VAL A 150 -8.06 2.83 16.48
N ALA A 151 -7.36 3.83 17.00
CA ALA A 151 -5.92 3.76 17.23
C ALA A 151 -5.56 2.71 18.29
N GLU A 152 -6.33 2.62 19.37
CA GLU A 152 -6.18 1.63 20.44
C GLU A 152 -6.33 0.20 19.92
N LYS A 153 -7.38 -0.02 19.12
CA LYS A 153 -7.73 -1.32 18.54
C LYS A 153 -6.79 -1.74 17.40
N SER A 154 -6.12 -0.80 16.76
CA SER A 154 -5.18 -1.10 15.68
C SER A 154 -3.98 -1.89 16.21
N GLY A 155 -3.71 -3.04 15.57
CA GLY A 155 -2.58 -3.91 15.88
C GLY A 155 -1.31 -3.44 15.18
N VAL A 156 -0.15 -3.76 15.77
CA VAL A 156 1.14 -3.65 15.06
C VAL A 156 1.11 -4.57 13.82
N GLY A 157 1.59 -4.05 12.69
CA GLY A 157 1.52 -4.69 11.38
C GLY A 157 0.17 -4.55 10.68
N GLU A 158 -0.83 -3.92 11.31
CA GLU A 158 -2.09 -3.59 10.62
C GLU A 158 -1.97 -2.27 9.85
N ARG A 159 -2.70 -2.19 8.74
CA ARG A 159 -2.75 -1.00 7.91
C ARG A 159 -3.90 -0.12 8.33
N VAL A 160 -3.58 1.14 8.59
CA VAL A 160 -4.53 2.19 8.98
C VAL A 160 -4.53 3.28 7.92
N CYS A 161 -5.71 3.80 7.63
CA CYS A 161 -5.93 4.89 6.71
C CYS A 161 -6.35 6.14 7.49
N PHE A 162 -5.80 7.28 7.08
CA PHE A 162 -5.98 8.59 7.66
C PHE A 162 -6.52 9.51 6.57
N GLU A 163 -7.67 10.13 6.79
CA GLU A 163 -8.25 11.13 5.90
C GLU A 163 -8.35 12.47 6.63
N GLY A 164 -7.67 13.49 6.13
CA GLY A 164 -7.67 14.83 6.72
C GLY A 164 -6.64 15.04 7.83
N ALA A 165 -5.68 14.13 8.01
CA ALA A 165 -4.63 14.28 9.01
C ALA A 165 -3.72 15.46 8.68
N ARG A 166 -3.41 16.30 9.67
CA ARG A 166 -2.61 17.52 9.48
C ARG A 166 -1.20 17.35 10.03
N TRP A 167 -0.22 17.80 9.28
CA TRP A 167 1.17 17.78 9.74
C TRP A 167 1.51 19.03 10.54
N SER A 168 2.16 18.85 11.67
CA SER A 168 2.67 19.92 12.51
C SER A 168 3.90 19.43 13.25
N GLU A 169 5.00 20.18 13.17
CA GLU A 169 6.23 19.89 13.92
C GLU A 169 6.80 18.48 13.69
N GLY A 170 6.61 17.94 12.47
CA GLY A 170 7.09 16.59 12.11
C GLY A 170 6.21 15.43 12.55
N GLU A 171 5.06 15.71 13.17
CA GLU A 171 4.05 14.72 13.54
C GLU A 171 2.76 14.94 12.75
N ALA A 172 2.01 13.87 12.48
CA ALA A 172 0.67 13.95 11.94
C ALA A 172 -0.35 14.00 13.09
N ASN A 173 -1.37 14.83 12.95
CA ASN A 173 -2.44 15.00 13.92
C ASN A 173 -3.77 14.58 13.31
N ALA A 174 -4.40 13.61 13.95
CA ALA A 174 -5.71 13.06 13.58
C ALA A 174 -6.75 13.49 14.62
N GLY A 175 -7.14 14.76 14.56
CA GLY A 175 -8.16 15.38 15.41
C GLY A 175 -9.59 15.19 14.90
N TRP A 176 -10.51 16.02 15.39
CA TRP A 176 -11.94 15.98 15.06
C TRP A 176 -12.30 16.12 13.57
N ASP A 177 -11.45 16.74 12.75
CA ASP A 177 -11.64 16.89 11.30
C ASP A 177 -10.99 15.76 10.48
N CYS A 178 -10.40 14.77 11.16
CA CYS A 178 -9.75 13.62 10.56
C CYS A 178 -10.56 12.33 10.80
N LEU A 179 -10.55 11.44 9.81
CA LEU A 179 -11.09 10.09 9.94
C LEU A 179 -9.95 9.07 9.95
N VAL A 180 -9.86 8.29 11.03
CA VAL A 180 -8.94 7.15 11.13
C VAL A 180 -9.75 5.85 11.04
N TYR A 181 -9.33 4.93 10.16
CA TYR A 181 -10.02 3.66 9.99
C TYR A 181 -9.08 2.54 9.54
N PRO A 182 -9.32 1.28 9.95
CA PRO A 182 -8.56 0.15 9.44
C PRO A 182 -8.83 0.00 7.94
N CYS A 183 -7.78 -0.24 7.16
CA CYS A 183 -7.95 -0.41 5.72
C CYS A 183 -7.34 -1.71 5.20
N GLN A 184 -8.10 -2.37 4.34
CA GLN A 184 -7.65 -3.58 3.66
C GLN A 184 -6.91 -3.20 2.38
N GLY A 185 -5.66 -3.64 2.28
CA GLY A 185 -4.85 -3.53 1.07
C GLY A 185 -3.46 -4.10 1.34
N PRO A 186 -2.87 -4.83 0.38
CA PRO A 186 -1.59 -5.49 0.59
C PRO A 186 -0.51 -4.45 0.91
N ALA A 187 0.44 -4.78 1.79
CA ALA A 187 1.65 -3.97 1.87
C ALA A 187 2.44 -4.04 0.55
N ALA A 188 3.45 -3.19 0.44
CA ALA A 188 4.34 -3.23 -0.71
C ALA A 188 4.99 -4.62 -0.80
N GLY A 189 5.08 -5.14 -2.02
CA GLY A 189 5.85 -6.36 -2.26
C GLY A 189 7.35 -6.10 -2.03
N PRO A 190 8.16 -7.13 -1.74
CA PRO A 190 9.62 -7.01 -1.60
C PRO A 190 10.30 -6.18 -2.71
N GLY A 191 9.90 -6.43 -3.97
CA GLY A 191 10.47 -5.78 -5.15
C GLY A 191 10.15 -4.29 -5.29
N GLU A 192 9.19 -3.78 -4.52
CA GLU A 192 8.77 -2.37 -4.57
C GLU A 192 9.56 -1.50 -3.57
N ILE A 193 10.27 -2.11 -2.61
CA ILE A 193 11.06 -1.40 -1.60
C ILE A 193 12.36 -0.88 -2.23
N LYS A 194 12.50 0.43 -2.45
CA LYS A 194 13.73 1.00 -3.05
C LYS A 194 14.87 1.21 -2.03
N LYS A 195 14.55 1.63 -0.81
CA LYS A 195 15.53 1.95 0.25
C LYS A 195 15.08 1.40 1.60
N GLU A 196 13.93 1.87 2.09
CA GLU A 196 13.32 1.39 3.33
C GLU A 196 11.80 1.46 3.20
N GLY A 197 11.08 0.53 3.82
CA GLY A 197 9.61 0.55 3.86
C GLY A 197 9.02 -0.73 4.43
N VAL A 198 7.71 -0.71 4.68
CA VAL A 198 6.99 -1.90 5.17
C VAL A 198 6.68 -2.83 4.01
N CYS A 199 7.08 -4.08 4.19
CA CYS A 199 6.94 -5.14 3.22
C CYS A 199 5.98 -6.21 3.76
N GLU A 200 5.12 -6.73 2.90
CA GLU A 200 4.31 -7.92 3.15
C GLU A 200 4.63 -8.94 2.06
N GLY A 201 4.81 -10.19 2.46
CA GLY A 201 4.97 -11.24 1.48
C GLY A 201 4.90 -12.62 2.07
N ARG A 202 4.89 -13.61 1.19
CA ARG A 202 4.84 -15.02 1.55
C ARG A 202 6.26 -15.58 1.64
N ILE A 203 6.54 -16.33 2.71
CA ILE A 203 7.81 -17.04 2.86
C ILE A 203 7.85 -18.16 1.83
N THR A 204 8.67 -18.00 0.80
CA THR A 204 8.79 -18.98 -0.31
C THR A 204 9.87 -20.02 -0.05
N ALA A 205 10.93 -19.63 0.66
CA ALA A 205 12.00 -20.52 1.09
C ALA A 205 12.70 -19.97 2.33
N LEU A 206 13.29 -20.86 3.13
CA LEU A 206 14.29 -20.54 4.13
C LEU A 206 15.53 -21.34 3.78
N TYR A 207 16.67 -20.65 3.67
CA TYR A 207 17.91 -21.20 3.15
C TYR A 207 18.87 -21.59 4.28
N GLU A 208 19.07 -20.68 5.23
CA GLU A 208 20.14 -20.77 6.21
C GLU A 208 19.71 -20.13 7.53
N ALA A 209 20.03 -20.77 8.64
CA ALA A 209 19.96 -20.22 9.99
C ALA A 209 21.31 -20.46 10.64
N ARG A 210 21.94 -19.44 11.22
CA ARG A 210 23.25 -19.58 11.88
C ARG A 210 23.45 -18.52 12.95
N GLN A 211 24.26 -18.81 13.95
CA GLN A 211 24.76 -17.77 14.85
C GLN A 211 25.90 -16.98 14.17
N THR A 212 25.81 -15.66 14.23
CA THR A 212 26.87 -14.79 13.69
C THR A 212 28.05 -14.73 14.66
N LYS A 213 29.27 -14.82 14.12
CA LYS A 213 30.52 -14.72 14.89
C LYS A 213 30.64 -13.40 15.67
N ALA A 214 30.04 -12.34 15.16
CA ALA A 214 30.27 -11.00 15.67
C ALA A 214 29.57 -10.73 17.02
N LYS A 215 28.49 -11.43 17.37
CA LYS A 215 27.71 -11.18 18.60
C LYS A 215 26.88 -12.38 19.08
N GLY A 216 27.09 -13.58 18.52
CA GLY A 216 26.20 -14.74 18.76
C GLY A 216 24.78 -14.55 18.21
N VAL A 217 24.49 -13.44 17.54
CA VAL A 217 23.16 -13.08 17.05
C VAL A 217 22.74 -14.06 15.97
N LEU A 218 21.57 -14.66 16.14
CA LEU A 218 20.97 -15.53 15.14
C LEU A 218 20.70 -14.74 13.85
N ALA A 219 21.13 -15.27 12.71
CA ALA A 219 20.78 -14.79 11.39
C ALA A 219 19.98 -15.86 10.66
N LEU A 220 18.85 -15.47 10.07
CA LEU A 220 18.01 -16.31 9.23
C LEU A 220 17.94 -15.70 7.82
N ILE A 221 18.27 -16.48 6.80
CA ILE A 221 18.21 -16.07 5.39
C ILE A 221 17.13 -16.88 4.70
N GLY A 222 16.21 -16.19 4.03
CA GLY A 222 15.14 -16.81 3.26
C GLY A 222 14.82 -16.04 1.99
N ALA A 223 13.71 -16.42 1.36
CA ALA A 223 13.11 -15.68 0.28
C ALA A 223 11.64 -15.35 0.57
N ILE A 224 11.31 -14.06 0.46
CA ILE A 224 9.95 -13.55 0.59
C ILE A 224 9.48 -13.17 -0.81
N ASN A 225 8.40 -13.78 -1.30
CA ASN A 225 7.94 -13.67 -2.69
C ASN A 225 9.08 -13.87 -3.73
N GLY A 226 10.02 -14.77 -3.44
CA GLY A 226 11.18 -15.03 -4.31
C GLY A 226 12.38 -14.09 -4.12
N GLU A 227 12.26 -13.03 -3.33
CA GLU A 227 13.36 -12.10 -3.07
C GLU A 227 14.14 -12.47 -1.80
N ARG A 228 15.47 -12.46 -1.88
CA ARG A 228 16.35 -12.83 -0.76
C ARG A 228 16.25 -11.81 0.38
N THR A 229 15.90 -12.30 1.56
CA THR A 229 15.71 -11.49 2.78
C THR A 229 16.47 -12.09 3.95
N ALA A 230 17.13 -11.23 4.73
CA ALA A 230 17.82 -11.61 5.97
C ALA A 230 17.08 -11.06 7.19
N PHE A 231 16.94 -11.88 8.24
CA PHE A 231 16.39 -11.55 9.56
C PHE A 231 17.46 -11.79 10.61
N PHE A 232 17.45 -11.01 11.69
CA PHE A 232 18.50 -11.03 12.71
C PHE A 232 17.90 -10.98 14.12
N GLY A 233 18.57 -11.64 15.08
CA GLY A 233 18.23 -11.60 16.50
C GLY A 233 16.80 -12.05 16.77
N ALA A 234 16.09 -11.27 17.60
CA ALA A 234 14.73 -11.56 18.02
C ALA A 234 13.74 -11.79 16.85
N ASP A 235 13.93 -11.13 15.71
CA ASP A 235 13.10 -11.36 14.51
C ASP A 235 13.32 -12.78 13.96
N ALA A 236 14.58 -13.23 13.89
CA ALA A 236 14.92 -14.56 13.41
C ALA A 236 14.46 -15.64 14.41
N GLU A 237 14.61 -15.37 15.71
CA GLU A 237 14.14 -16.24 16.79
C GLU A 237 12.62 -16.40 16.76
N THR A 238 11.89 -15.30 16.55
CA THR A 238 10.42 -15.31 16.42
C THR A 238 9.96 -16.12 15.21
N ILE A 239 10.64 -15.99 14.06
CA ILE A 239 10.28 -16.76 12.84
C ILE A 239 10.53 -18.25 13.03
N LEU A 240 11.66 -18.60 13.65
CA LEU A 240 11.99 -19.99 13.98
C LEU A 240 11.23 -20.49 15.21
N ASP A 241 10.60 -19.61 15.98
CA ASP A 241 9.97 -19.94 17.26
C ASP A 241 10.98 -20.76 18.12
N ALA A 242 12.18 -20.17 18.27
CA ALA A 242 13.39 -20.83 18.75
C ALA A 242 13.51 -20.84 20.28
N ASP A 243 12.45 -21.22 20.99
CA ASP A 243 12.42 -21.34 22.45
C ASP A 243 13.04 -22.67 22.96
N CYS A 244 14.08 -23.17 22.30
CA CYS A 244 14.71 -24.44 22.68
C CYS A 244 16.22 -24.47 22.45
N ASP A 245 16.92 -25.30 23.23
CA ASP A 245 18.39 -25.48 23.22
C ASP A 245 18.94 -26.21 21.97
N LEU A 246 18.16 -26.26 20.89
CA LEU A 246 18.58 -26.90 19.65
C LEU A 246 19.44 -25.94 18.81
N PRO A 247 20.45 -26.46 18.08
CA PRO A 247 21.16 -25.66 17.09
C PRO A 247 20.19 -25.04 16.08
N PRO A 248 20.38 -23.76 15.68
CA PRO A 248 19.47 -23.07 14.76
C PRO A 248 19.24 -23.79 13.43
N GLU A 249 20.27 -24.48 12.93
CA GLU A 249 20.23 -25.29 11.71
C GLU A 249 19.20 -26.43 11.87
N THR A 250 19.21 -27.09 13.03
CA THR A 250 18.26 -28.17 13.36
C THR A 250 16.83 -27.64 13.47
N ILE A 251 16.62 -26.51 14.15
CA ILE A 251 15.30 -25.87 14.26
C ILE A 251 14.78 -25.51 12.87
N LEU A 252 15.64 -24.94 12.03
CA LEU A 252 15.31 -24.60 10.65
C LEU A 252 14.90 -25.84 9.87
N GLU A 253 15.64 -26.94 9.91
CA GLU A 253 15.29 -28.17 9.20
C GLU A 253 13.92 -28.70 9.60
N LEU A 254 13.63 -28.72 10.91
CA LEU A 254 12.34 -29.18 11.44
C LEU A 254 11.18 -28.27 11.02
N LYS A 255 11.37 -26.94 11.07
CA LYS A 255 10.29 -25.97 10.85
C LYS A 255 10.18 -25.44 9.42
N ARG A 256 11.17 -25.68 8.54
CA ARG A 256 11.20 -25.13 7.17
C ARG A 256 9.91 -25.37 6.39
N ARG A 257 9.32 -26.57 6.50
CA ARG A 257 8.06 -26.91 5.81
C ARG A 257 6.85 -26.21 6.40
N TYR A 258 6.84 -25.99 7.72
CA TYR A 258 5.75 -25.32 8.43
C TYR A 258 5.75 -23.80 8.21
N ILE A 259 6.93 -23.19 8.13
CA ILE A 259 7.07 -21.74 7.93
C ILE A 259 6.84 -21.36 6.46
N LYS A 260 7.20 -22.24 5.51
CA LYS A 260 6.96 -22.01 4.08
C LYS A 260 5.47 -21.81 3.81
N GLY A 261 5.13 -20.72 3.13
CA GLY A 261 3.76 -20.37 2.78
C GLY A 261 3.08 -19.40 3.76
N LYS A 262 3.65 -19.19 4.95
CA LYS A 262 3.18 -18.16 5.88
C LYS A 262 3.40 -16.76 5.32
N THR A 263 2.52 -15.84 5.70
CA THR A 263 2.61 -14.43 5.38
C THR A 263 3.40 -13.72 6.47
N ILE A 264 4.30 -12.84 6.08
CA ILE A 264 5.12 -12.04 6.97
C ILE A 264 5.00 -10.56 6.62
N VAL A 265 4.91 -9.71 7.65
CA VAL A 265 4.91 -8.25 7.54
C VAL A 265 6.09 -7.72 8.35
N PHE A 266 6.94 -6.92 7.72
CA PHE A 266 8.17 -6.43 8.36
C PHE A 266 8.64 -5.11 7.76
N VAL A 267 9.43 -4.35 8.52
CA VAL A 267 10.14 -3.18 8.01
C VAL A 267 11.39 -3.67 7.29
N ALA A 268 11.45 -3.46 5.98
CA ALA A 268 12.55 -3.88 5.13
C ALA A 268 13.46 -2.71 4.80
N HIS A 269 14.78 -2.95 4.83
CA HIS A 269 15.79 -2.05 4.27
C HIS A 269 16.50 -2.77 3.12
N ARG A 270 16.58 -2.14 1.94
CA ARG A 270 17.29 -2.70 0.79
C ARG A 270 18.78 -2.43 0.93
N ALA A 271 19.57 -3.50 0.92
CA ALA A 271 21.02 -3.46 0.98
C ALA A 271 21.59 -4.30 -0.18
N GLY A 272 22.07 -3.62 -1.23
CA GLY A 272 22.50 -4.28 -2.46
C GLY A 272 21.33 -5.00 -3.16
N ASN A 273 21.52 -6.27 -3.50
CA ASN A 273 20.55 -7.08 -4.24
C ASN A 273 19.54 -7.83 -3.35
N GLY A 274 19.47 -7.52 -2.05
CA GLY A 274 18.56 -8.19 -1.13
C GLY A 274 17.94 -7.25 -0.11
N LEU A 275 17.04 -7.81 0.69
CA LEU A 275 16.39 -7.12 1.78
C LEU A 275 16.98 -7.55 3.12
N THR A 276 17.01 -6.60 4.05
CA THR A 276 17.29 -6.85 5.46
C THR A 276 16.07 -6.44 6.27
N CYS A 277 15.55 -7.35 7.09
CA CYS A 277 14.54 -7.03 8.09
C CYS A 277 15.16 -6.16 9.17
N LYS A 278 14.55 -5.01 9.41
CA LYS A 278 14.87 -4.11 10.52
C LYS A 278 14.00 -4.38 11.74
N GLN A 279 12.76 -4.80 11.50
CA GLN A 279 11.77 -5.08 12.53
C GLN A 279 10.71 -6.02 11.95
N LEU A 280 10.52 -7.18 12.58
CA LEU A 280 9.38 -8.03 12.31
C LEU A 280 8.13 -7.45 12.95
N LEU A 281 7.07 -7.26 12.16
CA LEU A 281 5.80 -6.74 12.66
C LEU A 281 4.79 -7.87 12.91
N LYS A 282 4.75 -8.85 12.01
CA LYS A 282 3.78 -9.96 12.07
C LYS A 282 4.24 -11.16 11.26
N ILE A 283 3.91 -12.36 11.75
CA ILE A 283 3.93 -13.61 10.98
C ILE A 283 2.61 -14.36 11.21
N SER A 284 1.99 -14.85 10.13
CA SER A 284 0.72 -15.59 10.16
C SER A 284 0.75 -16.77 9.20
#